data_AF-A0A832C5F2-F1
#
_entry.id   AF-A0A832C5F2-F1
#
_cell.length_a   1.000
_cell.length_b   1.000
_cell.length_c   1.000
_cell.angle_alpha   90.00
_cell.angle_beta   90.00
_cell.angle_gamma   90.00
#
_symmetry.space_group_name_H-M   'P 1'
#
loop_
_entity.id
_entity.type
_entity.pdbx_description
1 polymer ?
#
loop_
_entity_poly.entity_id
_entity_poly.type
_entity_poly.pdbx_seq_one_letter_code
_entity_poly.pdbx_strand_id
1 'polypeptide(L)'
;MSGLADPASTPWEGQLDVWKGTPSLTVPDEGGDEEQLVARARADPTAFGQLYDRYVNRIYSYIFHRVGNHHDAEDLTARTFYRALGHIDRYVDRGAPFTA
;
A
#
# COMPACT_ATOMS: atom_id res chain seq x y z
N MET A 1 40.58 -4.40 -3.85
CA MET A 1 39.53 -3.35 -3.86
C MET A 1 38.53 -3.71 -4.96
N SER A 2 37.88 -4.87 -4.83
CA SER A 2 37.01 -5.44 -5.87
C SER A 2 35.55 -5.31 -5.49
N GLY A 3 34.75 -5.00 -6.50
CA GLY A 3 33.36 -4.60 -6.39
C GLY A 3 32.45 -5.63 -5.74
N LEU A 4 31.50 -5.09 -4.98
CA LEU A 4 30.16 -5.64 -4.90
C LEU A 4 29.26 -4.70 -5.70
N ALA A 5 28.85 -5.15 -6.88
CA ALA A 5 27.63 -4.67 -7.49
C ALA A 5 26.48 -5.34 -6.72
N ASP A 6 25.69 -4.53 -6.02
CA ASP A 6 24.51 -4.99 -5.30
C ASP A 6 23.40 -5.38 -6.31
N PRO A 7 22.82 -6.60 -6.22
CA PRO A 7 21.90 -7.14 -7.24
C PRO A 7 20.43 -6.73 -7.05
N ALA A 8 20.13 -5.69 -6.27
CA ALA A 8 18.79 -5.11 -6.25
C ALA A 8 18.72 -3.98 -7.28
N SER A 9 18.57 -4.35 -8.56
CA SER A 9 18.15 -3.44 -9.62
C SER A 9 16.97 -2.59 -9.14
N THR A 10 17.24 -1.36 -8.71
CA THR A 10 16.26 -0.36 -8.31
C THR A 10 15.56 0.14 -9.58
N PRO A 11 14.31 -0.25 -9.86
CA PRO A 11 13.59 0.28 -11.01
C PRO A 11 13.00 1.67 -10.70
N TRP A 12 13.35 2.28 -9.55
CA TRP A 12 12.69 3.49 -9.04
C TRP A 12 13.58 4.74 -9.02
N GLU A 13 14.89 4.62 -9.26
CA GLU A 13 15.82 5.77 -9.29
C GLU A 13 15.63 6.68 -10.52
N GLY A 14 14.86 6.23 -11.51
CA GLY A 14 14.54 6.99 -12.73
C GLY A 14 13.18 7.71 -12.73
N GLN A 15 12.41 7.67 -11.64
CA GLN A 15 11.03 8.18 -11.60
C GLN A 15 10.81 9.23 -10.49
N LEU A 16 11.83 10.04 -10.19
CA LEU A 16 11.73 11.09 -9.17
C LEU A 16 11.00 12.36 -9.66
N ASP A 17 10.78 12.51 -10.97
CA ASP A 17 10.03 13.64 -11.55
C ASP A 17 8.50 13.47 -11.52
N VAL A 18 7.99 12.27 -11.23
CA VAL A 18 6.54 12.04 -11.04
C VAL A 18 6.01 12.68 -9.74
N TRP A 19 6.88 12.95 -8.77
CA TRP A 19 6.48 13.37 -7.42
C TRP A 19 6.23 14.87 -7.23
N LYS A 20 6.28 15.66 -8.31
CA LYS A 20 5.67 17.01 -8.37
C LYS A 20 4.30 17.03 -9.07
N GLY A 21 3.71 15.87 -9.35
CA GLY A 21 2.30 15.77 -9.66
C GLY A 21 1.51 15.71 -8.36
N THR A 22 0.61 16.66 -8.13
CA THR A 22 -0.40 16.57 -7.07
C THR A 22 -0.97 15.16 -7.05
N PRO A 23 -0.98 14.43 -5.92
CA PRO A 23 -1.76 13.21 -5.85
C PRO A 23 -3.21 13.66 -6.05
N SER A 24 -3.74 13.43 -7.25
CA SER A 24 -5.18 13.50 -7.45
C SER A 24 -5.74 12.40 -6.57
N LEU A 25 -6.23 12.78 -5.39
CA LEU A 25 -6.83 11.90 -4.39
C LEU A 25 -8.14 11.27 -4.89
N THR A 26 -8.53 11.54 -6.13
CA THR A 26 -9.69 10.95 -6.80
C THR A 26 -9.25 9.75 -7.62
N VAL A 27 -9.13 8.60 -6.95
CA VAL A 27 -9.51 7.34 -7.61
C VAL A 27 -11.01 7.43 -7.90
N PRO A 28 -11.50 7.03 -9.08
CA PRO A 28 -12.92 6.75 -9.23
C PRO A 28 -13.28 5.71 -8.17
N ASP A 29 -14.05 6.17 -7.19
CA ASP A 29 -14.69 5.36 -6.18
C ASP A 29 -15.68 4.44 -6.90
N GLU A 30 -15.19 3.30 -7.37
CA GLU A 30 -16.04 2.15 -7.59
C GLU A 30 -16.21 1.49 -6.22
N GLY A 31 -16.86 2.20 -5.27
CA GLY A 31 -17.05 1.74 -3.90
C GLY A 31 -17.70 0.36 -3.80
N GLY A 32 -18.46 -0.04 -4.84
CA GLY A 32 -19.00 -1.39 -4.98
C GLY A 32 -17.94 -2.49 -5.18
N ASP A 33 -16.76 -2.19 -5.72
CA ASP A 33 -15.68 -3.18 -5.91
C ASP A 33 -14.81 -3.32 -4.66
N GLU A 34 -14.61 -2.24 -3.90
CA GLU A 34 -13.88 -2.29 -2.62
C GLU A 34 -14.61 -3.19 -1.62
N GLU A 35 -15.92 -3.01 -1.45
CA GLU A 35 -16.73 -3.82 -0.54
C GLU A 35 -16.70 -5.31 -0.91
N GLN A 36 -16.79 -5.62 -2.21
CA GLN A 36 -16.68 -7.00 -2.70
C GLN A 36 -15.28 -7.60 -2.48
N LEU A 37 -14.22 -6.82 -2.68
CA LEU A 37 -12.85 -7.28 -2.43
C LEU A 37 -12.60 -7.53 -0.95
N VAL A 38 -13.12 -6.67 -0.07
CA VAL A 38 -13.06 -6.85 1.37
C VAL A 38 -13.86 -8.09 1.80
N ALA A 39 -15.07 -8.28 1.26
CA ALA A 39 -15.89 -9.46 1.54
C ALA A 39 -15.18 -10.76 1.11
N ARG A 40 -14.52 -10.76 -0.06
CA ARG A 40 -13.70 -11.88 -0.53
C ARG A 40 -12.48 -12.11 0.36
N ALA A 41 -11.77 -11.05 0.74
CA ALA A 41 -10.57 -11.13 1.55
C ALA A 41 -10.84 -11.58 3.01
N ARG A 42 -12.08 -11.46 3.49
CA ARG A 42 -12.53 -12.10 4.74
C ARG A 42 -12.68 -13.61 4.61
N ALA A 43 -13.23 -14.08 3.50
CA ALA A 43 -13.46 -15.51 3.29
C ALA A 43 -12.18 -16.23 2.81
N ASP A 44 -11.33 -15.53 2.08
CA ASP A 44 -10.10 -16.02 1.49
C ASP A 44 -8.96 -15.01 1.71
N PRO A 45 -8.04 -15.28 2.65
CA PRO A 45 -6.88 -14.43 2.89
C PRO A 45 -5.99 -14.21 1.65
N THR A 46 -6.04 -15.10 0.64
CA THR A 46 -5.29 -14.89 -0.61
C THR A 46 -5.85 -13.75 -1.45
N ALA A 47 -7.14 -13.42 -1.31
CA ALA A 47 -7.76 -12.28 -1.96
C ALA A 47 -7.32 -10.93 -1.33
N PHE A 48 -6.71 -10.94 -0.14
CA PHE A 48 -6.12 -9.74 0.46
C PHE A 48 -5.01 -9.12 -0.40
N GLY A 49 -4.33 -9.93 -1.23
CA GLY A 49 -3.31 -9.44 -2.15
C GLY A 49 -3.81 -8.34 -3.09
N GLN A 50 -5.08 -8.40 -3.50
CA GLN A 50 -5.69 -7.37 -4.36
C GLN A 50 -5.91 -6.04 -3.62
N LEU A 51 -6.23 -6.11 -2.32
CA LEU A 51 -6.28 -4.92 -1.47
C LEU A 51 -4.87 -4.37 -1.26
N TYR A 52 -3.89 -5.24 -1.06
CA TYR A 52 -2.48 -4.83 -0.94
C TYR A 52 -2.02 -4.05 -2.17
N ASP A 53 -2.17 -4.62 -3.37
CA ASP A 53 -1.74 -3.98 -4.63
C ASP A 53 -2.42 -2.60 -4.83
N ARG A 54 -3.68 -2.47 -4.39
CA ARG A 54 -4.44 -1.22 -4.50
C ARG A 54 -3.95 -0.13 -3.54
N TYR A 55 -3.61 -0.47 -2.29
CA TYR A 55 -3.30 0.52 -1.26
C TYR A 55 -1.81 0.70 -0.96
N VAL A 56 -0.95 -0.25 -1.35
CA VAL A 56 0.47 -0.24 -0.97
C VAL A 56 1.16 1.06 -1.38
N ASN A 57 0.97 1.51 -2.61
CA ASN A 57 1.58 2.74 -3.11
C ASN A 57 1.14 3.98 -2.32
N ARG A 58 -0.15 4.06 -1.94
CA ARG A 58 -0.69 5.22 -1.21
C ARG A 58 -0.21 5.25 0.23
N ILE A 59 -0.25 4.11 0.92
CA ILE A 59 0.21 3.97 2.31
C ILE A 59 1.71 4.20 2.39
N TYR A 60 2.48 3.56 1.51
CA TYR A 60 3.93 3.74 1.42
C TYR A 60 4.28 5.21 1.16
N SER A 61 3.65 5.85 0.17
CA SER A 61 3.91 7.27 -0.14
C SER A 61 3.61 8.16 1.06
N TYR A 62 2.46 7.99 1.72
CA TYR A 62 2.09 8.75 2.90
C TYR A 62 3.11 8.58 4.05
N ILE A 63 3.53 7.35 4.31
CA ILE A 63 4.53 7.07 5.36
C ILE A 63 5.88 7.68 4.97
N PHE A 64 6.34 7.48 3.73
CA PHE A 64 7.61 8.00 3.25
C PHE A 64 7.67 9.53 3.31
N HIS A 65 6.59 10.22 2.94
CA HIS A 65 6.47 11.67 3.12
C HIS A 65 6.62 12.12 4.57
N ARG A 66 6.29 11.25 5.54
CA ARG A 66 6.29 11.57 6.96
C ARG A 66 7.62 11.25 7.65
N VAL A 67 8.29 10.17 7.26
CA VAL A 67 9.53 9.70 7.89
C VAL A 67 10.78 10.07 7.10
N GLY A 68 10.66 10.31 5.78
CA GLY A 68 11.77 10.69 4.91
C GLY A 68 12.85 9.62 4.71
N ASN A 69 12.62 8.39 5.19
CA ASN A 69 13.53 7.26 5.12
C ASN A 69 12.83 6.05 4.47
N HIS A 70 13.47 5.48 3.45
CA HIS A 70 12.95 4.34 2.69
C HIS A 70 12.77 3.09 3.56
N HIS A 71 13.79 2.72 4.34
CA HIS A 71 13.75 1.53 5.20
C HIS A 71 12.66 1.62 6.27
N ASP A 72 12.53 2.79 6.90
CA ASP A 72 11.46 3.01 7.88
C ASP A 72 10.08 2.97 7.21
N ALA A 73 9.95 3.52 6.00
CA ALA A 73 8.70 3.49 5.25
C ALA A 73 8.29 2.07 4.85
N GLU A 74 9.23 1.25 4.40
CA GLU A 74 8.98 -0.16 4.07
C GLU A 74 8.54 -0.97 5.29
N ASP A 75 9.26 -0.87 6.41
CA ASP A 75 8.93 -1.61 7.64
C ASP A 75 7.56 -1.18 8.20
N LEU A 76 7.27 0.12 8.23
CA LEU A 76 5.97 0.63 8.68
C LEU A 76 4.82 0.22 7.75
N THR A 77 5.05 0.20 6.44
CA THR A 77 4.06 -0.28 5.46
C THR A 77 3.78 -1.76 5.68
N ALA A 78 4.82 -2.59 5.79
CA ALA A 78 4.69 -4.03 6.03
C ALA A 78 3.94 -4.32 7.34
N ARG A 79 4.27 -3.60 8.44
CA ARG A 79 3.56 -3.73 9.72
C ARG A 79 2.09 -3.35 9.64
N THR A 80 1.78 -2.32 8.84
CA THR A 80 0.39 -1.87 8.65
C THR A 80 -0.44 -2.94 7.95
N PHE A 81 0.06 -3.48 6.83
CA PHE A 81 -0.64 -4.54 6.11
C PHE A 81 -0.68 -5.86 6.87
N TYR A 82 0.37 -6.21 7.61
CA TYR A 82 0.38 -7.39 8.46
C TYR A 82 -0.71 -7.33 9.54
N ARG A 83 -0.88 -6.17 10.19
CA ARG A 83 -1.97 -5.95 11.14
C ARG A 83 -3.34 -5.99 10.46
N ALA A 84 -3.47 -5.36 9.29
CA ALA A 84 -4.71 -5.35 8.53
C ALA A 84 -5.14 -6.77 8.13
N LEU A 85 -4.21 -7.61 7.65
CA LEU A 85 -4.46 -9.01 7.33
C LEU A 85 -4.91 -9.80 8.58
N GLY A 86 -4.25 -9.60 9.73
CA GLY A 86 -4.65 -10.27 10.98
C GLY A 86 -6.02 -9.83 11.53
N HIS A 87 -6.55 -8.70 11.07
CA HIS A 87 -7.82 -8.14 11.55
C HIS A 87 -8.94 -8.14 10.49
N ILE A 88 -8.67 -8.56 9.26
CA ILE A 88 -9.64 -8.41 8.15
C ILE A 88 -10.95 -9.16 8.40
N ASP A 89 -10.89 -10.34 9.02
CA ASP A 89 -12.07 -11.11 9.48
C ASP A 89 -13.04 -10.25 10.31
N ARG A 90 -12.50 -9.39 11.17
CA ARG A 90 -13.25 -8.51 12.08
C ARG A 90 -13.41 -7.10 11.56
N TYR A 91 -13.04 -6.83 10.31
CA TYR A 91 -13.32 -5.53 9.70
C TYR A 91 -14.83 -5.26 9.83
N VAL A 92 -15.23 -4.01 9.98
CA VAL A 92 -16.63 -3.62 9.90
C VAL A 92 -16.61 -2.40 9.02
N ASP A 93 -17.24 -2.50 7.85
CA ASP A 93 -17.42 -1.34 7.02
C ASP A 93 -18.33 -0.38 7.79
N ARG A 94 -17.81 0.82 8.09
CA ARG A 94 -18.54 1.87 8.82
C ARG A 94 -18.94 3.02 7.90
N GLY A 95 -18.91 2.82 6.58
CA GLY A 95 -19.15 3.88 5.60
C GLY A 95 -17.99 4.87 5.49
N ALA A 96 -16.80 4.46 5.91
CA ALA A 96 -15.56 5.19 5.71
C ALA A 96 -14.69 4.37 4.74
N PRO A 97 -14.05 5.02 3.75
CA PRO A 97 -13.16 4.30 2.84
C PRO A 97 -12.08 3.59 3.65
N PHE A 98 -11.57 2.45 3.16
CA PHE A 98 -10.48 1.70 3.80
C PHE A 98 -9.23 2.55 4.12
N THR A 99 -9.16 3.76 3.57
CA THR A 99 -8.07 4.74 3.71
C THR A 99 -8.31 5.87 4.72
N ALA A 100 -9.38 5.83 5.51
CA ALA A 100 -9.77 6.89 6.46
C ALA A 100 -8.90 6.96 7.73
#